data_AF-A0A6P6V209-F1
#
_entry.id   AF-A0A6P6V209-F1
#
_cell.length_a   1.000
_cell.length_b   1.000
_cell.length_c   1.000
_cell.angle_alpha   90.00
_cell.angle_beta   90.00
_cell.angle_gamma   90.00
#
_symmetry.space_group_name_H-M   'P 1'
#
loop_
_entity.id
_entity.type
_entity.pdbx_description
1 polymer ?
#
loop_
_entity_poly.entity_id
_entity_poly.type
_entity_poly.pdbx_seq_one_letter_code
_entity_poly.pdbx_strand_id
1 'polypeptide(L)'
;MASSRINEDRGNRSAAYRAVLQGKKQSEETFRSFWREEGVKPLDKFGDTVLHFLAIYGNEDAFRLLLQDGLVTSENLKAKNVNGDTALHEAARYGHKDVAEIMLRTEKDLAYERNKLGETPLFVAAACGKKEVFSLLEKYIGDCMMRRNDGCTILHAAVIGGYYSLAIGILESYPDLPGKRNEKGKTALHLLAAKPESFRSVSAYTLRDLGTKSLIPVHMLRAIIYWCIPVLNKESQPVNSAEEPSNSASIHKLDRSSSVNYILGFPWLKEIDDAKQSHAVALMLAERLIKREDWSQYVHTEDKDLEGSQFGISSDKKNRMPDPLIQAARLGIIEVVQEILSVYPEALYTFDGKGRNILQIAVEEKKWFLYDYLMTSGTNMDRMLSAIDHEGNSIIHLAAHLESPPSTPPGVFQQMMWAVLWFKRVQYDSYPYLWELQNSDGKTARQVFETNHASLRENAERTVRELANAVLIVSTLIGTINFAAIFTVPGGFDQKTGEAIFLSNRHWEFGLLMFYLAGGLFSALFTMGTLLVIIFMRFETEDFYLSLPFYYVTDMISIFYSAVFTIVACCQALIVQKVVITDYTPLVVFFFIYGLIALVLMETSYVIFDYKYYLIRYCLCYRGLES
;
A
#
# COMPACT_ATOMS: atom_id res chain seq x y z
N MET A 1 -13.22 17.71 -11.15
CA MET A 1 -13.28 18.69 -10.04
C MET A 1 -13.65 20.12 -10.47
N ALA A 2 -13.46 20.56 -11.73
CA ALA A 2 -13.95 21.88 -12.18
C ALA A 2 -15.50 21.94 -12.34
N SER A 3 -16.15 20.81 -12.61
CA SER A 3 -17.61 20.75 -12.84
C SER A 3 -18.48 20.79 -11.57
N SER A 4 -17.90 20.62 -10.37
CA SER A 4 -18.65 20.55 -9.10
C SER A 4 -18.74 21.87 -8.34
N ARG A 5 -18.13 22.95 -8.85
CA ARG A 5 -18.20 24.30 -8.25
C ARG A 5 -19.49 25.05 -8.64
N ILE A 6 -20.34 24.45 -9.47
CA ILE A 6 -21.54 25.07 -10.02
C ILE A 6 -22.62 25.15 -8.94
N ASN A 7 -23.14 26.36 -8.71
CA ASN A 7 -24.37 26.58 -7.97
C ASN A 7 -25.53 26.34 -8.95
N GLU A 8 -26.36 25.33 -8.71
CA GLU A 8 -27.56 25.06 -9.53
C GLU A 8 -28.65 26.13 -9.37
N ASP A 9 -28.47 27.11 -8.48
CA ASP A 9 -29.49 28.14 -8.25
C ASP A 9 -29.18 29.47 -8.94
N ARG A 10 -29.58 29.51 -10.22
CA ARG A 10 -30.21 30.61 -10.99
C ARG A 10 -29.99 30.31 -12.47
N GLY A 11 -30.83 29.45 -13.03
CA GLY A 11 -30.78 28.97 -14.42
C GLY A 11 -31.00 30.02 -15.53
N ASN A 12 -30.34 31.18 -15.50
CA ASN A 12 -30.51 32.24 -16.49
C ASN A 12 -29.30 33.19 -16.73
N ARG A 13 -28.06 32.84 -16.32
CA ARG A 13 -26.90 33.70 -16.63
C ARG A 13 -26.36 33.48 -18.06
N SER A 14 -26.32 34.60 -18.78
CA SER A 14 -26.00 34.93 -20.18
C SER A 14 -25.30 33.89 -21.08
N ALA A 15 -25.53 34.00 -22.39
CA ALA A 15 -24.80 33.25 -23.42
C ALA A 15 -23.27 33.40 -23.31
N ALA A 16 -22.78 34.49 -22.72
CA ALA A 16 -21.35 34.73 -22.47
C ALA A 16 -20.75 33.79 -21.42
N TYR A 17 -21.48 33.47 -20.34
CA TYR A 17 -21.03 32.51 -19.33
C TYR A 17 -20.86 31.11 -19.93
N ARG A 18 -21.79 30.69 -20.81
CA ARG A 18 -21.66 29.45 -21.60
C ARG A 18 -20.54 29.52 -22.64
N ALA A 19 -20.25 30.70 -23.18
CA ALA A 19 -19.15 30.89 -24.12
C ALA A 19 -17.77 30.74 -23.44
N VAL A 20 -17.62 31.25 -22.20
CA VAL A 20 -16.43 31.03 -21.36
C VAL A 20 -16.19 29.54 -21.12
N LEU A 21 -17.26 28.75 -20.93
CA LEU A 21 -17.20 27.30 -20.74
C LEU A 21 -16.86 26.49 -22.00
N GLN A 22 -17.22 27.00 -23.19
CA GLN A 22 -17.12 26.24 -24.46
C GLN A 22 -15.90 26.58 -25.31
N GLY A 23 -15.12 27.63 -24.97
CA GLY A 23 -13.88 27.98 -25.67
C GLY A 23 -14.06 28.32 -27.16
N LYS A 24 -15.26 28.71 -27.61
CA LYS A 24 -15.56 28.94 -29.03
C LYS A 24 -15.26 30.39 -29.45
N LYS A 25 -14.51 30.53 -30.55
CA LYS A 25 -14.10 31.78 -31.23
C LYS A 25 -15.22 32.74 -31.70
N GLN A 26 -16.50 32.46 -31.45
CA GLN A 26 -17.64 33.23 -32.00
C GLN A 26 -18.23 34.29 -31.05
N SER A 27 -17.50 34.72 -30.02
CA SER A 27 -18.11 35.51 -28.93
C SER A 27 -17.28 36.68 -28.41
N GLU A 28 -16.41 37.29 -29.22
CA GLU A 28 -15.60 38.44 -28.78
C GLU A 28 -16.49 39.61 -28.30
N GLU A 29 -17.52 39.96 -29.07
CA GLU A 29 -18.51 40.98 -28.70
C GLU A 29 -19.31 40.60 -27.44
N THR A 30 -19.73 39.33 -27.36
CA THR A 30 -20.48 38.77 -26.22
C THR A 30 -19.63 38.76 -24.94
N PHE A 31 -18.31 38.59 -25.08
CA PHE A 31 -17.38 38.63 -23.96
C PHE A 31 -17.11 40.06 -23.51
N ARG A 32 -16.96 41.00 -24.46
CA ARG A 32 -16.90 42.44 -24.20
C ARG A 32 -18.16 42.95 -23.49
N SER A 33 -19.35 42.51 -23.90
CA SER A 33 -20.60 42.89 -23.23
C SER A 33 -20.68 42.30 -21.83
N PHE A 34 -20.28 41.05 -21.65
CA PHE A 34 -20.27 40.38 -20.36
C PHE A 34 -19.29 41.01 -19.36
N TRP A 35 -18.08 41.36 -19.81
CA TRP A 35 -17.14 42.10 -18.98
C TRP A 35 -17.68 43.48 -18.59
N ARG A 36 -18.35 44.20 -19.52
CA ARG A 36 -18.99 45.49 -19.22
C ARG A 36 -20.12 45.37 -18.19
N GLU A 37 -20.87 44.27 -18.18
CA GLU A 37 -21.97 44.04 -17.24
C GLU A 37 -21.48 43.59 -15.84
N GLU A 38 -20.55 42.64 -15.82
CA GLU A 38 -20.15 41.94 -14.60
C GLU A 38 -18.79 42.41 -14.03
N GLY A 39 -17.81 42.73 -14.89
CA GLY A 39 -16.48 43.18 -14.49
C GLY A 39 -15.81 42.27 -13.45
N VAL A 40 -15.50 42.84 -12.28
CA VAL A 40 -14.92 42.13 -11.12
C VAL A 40 -15.96 41.72 -10.07
N LYS A 41 -17.25 41.73 -10.40
CA LYS A 41 -18.29 41.24 -9.47
C LYS A 41 -18.15 39.72 -9.26
N PRO A 42 -18.43 39.22 -8.05
CA PRO A 42 -18.44 37.80 -7.76
C PRO A 42 -19.60 37.11 -8.51
N LEU A 43 -19.27 36.08 -9.29
CA LEU A 43 -20.21 35.36 -10.15
C LEU A 43 -20.72 34.06 -9.52
N ASP A 44 -20.08 33.57 -8.46
CA ASP A 44 -20.48 32.36 -7.77
C ASP A 44 -20.37 32.48 -6.25
N LYS A 45 -20.68 31.38 -5.56
CA LYS A 45 -20.60 31.26 -4.10
C LYS A 45 -19.17 31.28 -3.56
N PHE A 46 -18.18 31.06 -4.42
CA PHE A 46 -16.76 31.13 -4.09
C PHE A 46 -16.20 32.54 -4.31
N GLY A 47 -17.02 33.47 -4.80
CA GLY A 47 -16.61 34.84 -5.10
C GLY A 47 -15.75 34.96 -6.36
N ASP A 48 -15.77 33.95 -7.23
CA ASP A 48 -14.97 33.92 -8.44
C ASP A 48 -15.49 34.98 -9.43
N THR A 49 -14.59 35.82 -9.92
CA THR A 49 -14.89 36.85 -10.94
C THR A 49 -14.72 36.28 -12.35
N VAL A 50 -15.07 37.06 -13.39
CA VAL A 50 -14.83 36.67 -14.79
C VAL A 50 -13.37 36.24 -15.01
N LEU A 51 -12.40 36.95 -14.42
CA LEU A 51 -10.97 36.64 -14.55
C LEU A 51 -10.59 35.31 -13.90
N HIS A 52 -11.20 34.95 -12.76
CA HIS A 52 -11.00 33.66 -12.12
C HIS A 52 -11.49 32.53 -13.02
N PHE A 53 -12.68 32.66 -13.60
CA PHE A 53 -13.21 31.64 -14.53
C PHE A 53 -12.33 31.46 -15.76
N LEU A 54 -11.89 32.56 -16.37
CA LEU A 54 -10.96 32.49 -17.50
C LEU A 54 -9.66 31.77 -17.12
N ALA A 55 -9.15 32.02 -15.90
CA ALA A 55 -7.97 31.36 -15.38
C ALA A 55 -8.19 29.88 -15.07
N ILE A 56 -9.36 29.49 -14.54
CA ILE A 56 -9.73 28.10 -14.26
C ILE A 56 -9.82 27.28 -15.55
N TYR A 57 -10.39 27.87 -16.62
CA TYR A 57 -10.61 27.19 -17.90
C TYR A 57 -9.46 27.37 -18.90
N GLY A 58 -8.48 28.22 -18.62
CA GLY A 58 -7.33 28.45 -19.50
C GLY A 58 -7.68 29.18 -20.79
N ASN A 59 -8.70 30.04 -20.78
CA ASN A 59 -9.15 30.73 -21.98
C ASN A 59 -8.25 31.93 -22.30
N GLU A 60 -7.15 31.62 -22.98
CA GLU A 60 -6.10 32.57 -23.35
C GLU A 60 -6.60 33.70 -24.27
N ASP A 61 -7.39 33.34 -25.30
CA ASP A 61 -7.89 34.29 -26.29
C ASP A 61 -8.76 35.37 -25.65
N ALA A 62 -9.66 34.96 -24.76
CA ALA A 62 -10.49 35.88 -24.00
C ALA A 62 -9.67 36.80 -23.07
N PHE A 63 -8.60 36.28 -22.45
CA PHE A 63 -7.67 37.09 -21.66
C PHE A 63 -6.96 38.15 -22.50
N ARG A 64 -6.47 37.77 -23.70
CA ARG A 64 -5.82 38.71 -24.63
C ARG A 64 -6.78 39.80 -25.12
N LEU A 65 -8.02 39.43 -25.46
CA LEU A 65 -9.03 40.38 -25.93
C LEU A 65 -9.33 41.46 -24.89
N LEU A 66 -9.52 41.09 -23.62
CA LEU A 66 -9.78 42.06 -22.55
C LEU A 66 -8.60 43.00 -22.29
N LEU A 67 -7.37 42.53 -22.47
CA LEU A 67 -6.16 43.34 -22.32
C LEU A 67 -5.97 44.30 -23.50
N GLN A 68 -6.19 43.84 -24.74
CA GLN A 68 -6.09 44.68 -25.94
C GLN A 68 -7.08 45.85 -25.92
N ASP A 69 -8.28 45.62 -25.40
CA ASP A 69 -9.31 46.66 -25.28
C ASP A 69 -9.09 47.61 -24.10
N GLY A 70 -8.03 47.41 -23.29
CA GLY A 70 -7.77 48.20 -22.08
C GLY A 70 -8.85 48.07 -21.00
N LEU A 71 -9.66 47.02 -21.05
CA LEU A 71 -10.82 46.81 -20.18
C LEU A 71 -10.44 46.26 -18.80
N VAL A 72 -9.29 45.59 -18.70
CA VAL A 72 -8.74 45.03 -17.46
C VAL A 72 -7.62 45.93 -16.97
N THR A 73 -7.80 46.53 -15.80
CA THR A 73 -6.75 47.28 -15.11
C THR A 73 -5.93 46.38 -14.19
N SER A 74 -4.75 46.84 -13.78
CA SER A 74 -3.92 46.17 -12.76
C SER A 74 -4.70 45.88 -11.47
N GLU A 75 -5.59 46.79 -11.07
CA GLU A 75 -6.43 46.63 -9.88
C GLU A 75 -7.48 45.52 -10.05
N ASN A 76 -8.00 45.33 -11.27
CA ASN A 76 -8.92 44.22 -11.55
C ASN A 76 -8.23 42.85 -11.45
N LEU A 77 -6.96 42.75 -11.86
CA LEU A 77 -6.18 41.52 -11.74
C LEU A 77 -5.88 41.13 -10.28
N LYS A 78 -5.82 42.12 -9.38
CA LYS A 78 -5.65 41.92 -7.94
C LYS A 78 -6.96 41.56 -7.22
N ALA A 79 -8.09 41.48 -7.93
CA ALA A 79 -9.35 41.03 -7.35
C ALA A 79 -9.21 39.62 -6.76
N LYS A 80 -9.71 39.45 -5.54
CA LYS A 80 -9.62 38.20 -4.77
C LYS A 80 -10.98 37.56 -4.59
N ASN A 81 -11.04 36.24 -4.71
CA ASN A 81 -12.24 35.46 -4.38
C ASN A 81 -12.39 35.25 -2.86
N VAL A 82 -13.37 34.45 -2.43
CA VAL A 82 -13.64 34.18 -1.00
C VAL A 82 -12.45 33.51 -0.30
N ASN A 83 -11.60 32.76 -1.00
CA ASN A 83 -10.39 32.16 -0.43
C ASN A 83 -9.21 33.13 -0.38
N GLY A 84 -9.36 34.34 -0.91
CA GLY A 84 -8.27 35.28 -1.11
C GLY A 84 -7.41 34.95 -2.34
N ASP A 85 -7.78 33.95 -3.14
CA ASP A 85 -7.08 33.59 -4.36
C ASP A 85 -7.34 34.69 -5.41
N THR A 86 -6.29 35.06 -6.15
CA THR A 86 -6.42 35.88 -7.36
C THR A 86 -6.60 34.98 -8.58
N ALA A 87 -6.93 35.56 -9.74
CA ALA A 87 -6.98 34.79 -10.99
C ALA A 87 -5.66 34.05 -11.29
N LEU A 88 -4.51 34.60 -10.90
CA LEU A 88 -3.21 33.94 -11.06
C LEU A 88 -3.05 32.70 -10.15
N HIS A 89 -3.63 32.70 -8.94
CA HIS A 89 -3.65 31.52 -8.08
C HIS A 89 -4.43 30.38 -8.75
N GLU A 90 -5.56 30.68 -9.38
CA GLU A 90 -6.35 29.66 -10.10
C GLU A 90 -5.64 29.20 -11.38
N ALA A 91 -5.00 30.09 -12.14
CA ALA A 91 -4.16 29.69 -13.28
C ALA A 91 -3.04 28.73 -12.83
N ALA A 92 -2.40 29.01 -11.70
CA ALA A 92 -1.38 28.14 -11.09
C ALA A 92 -1.96 26.81 -10.57
N ARG A 93 -3.17 26.80 -10.03
CA ARG A 93 -3.86 25.60 -9.54
C ARG A 93 -4.17 24.62 -10.67
N TYR A 94 -4.65 25.15 -11.80
CA TYR A 94 -5.08 24.33 -12.93
C TYR A 94 -3.95 24.05 -13.95
N GLY A 95 -2.89 24.86 -13.94
CA GLY A 95 -1.69 24.64 -14.77
C GLY A 95 -1.71 25.39 -16.10
N HIS A 96 -2.47 26.48 -16.20
CA HIS A 96 -2.61 27.24 -17.44
C HIS A 96 -1.47 28.26 -17.57
N LYS A 97 -0.32 27.78 -18.06
CA LYS A 97 0.91 28.57 -18.19
C LYS A 97 0.71 29.83 -19.04
N ASP A 98 0.03 29.72 -20.16
CA ASP A 98 -0.11 30.85 -21.09
C ASP A 98 -0.92 31.99 -20.48
N VAL A 99 -2.02 31.66 -19.77
CA VAL A 99 -2.81 32.63 -19.02
C VAL A 99 -1.99 33.25 -17.89
N ALA A 100 -1.22 32.45 -17.15
CA ALA A 100 -0.34 32.96 -16.11
C ALA A 100 0.75 33.89 -16.67
N GLU A 101 1.31 33.57 -17.84
CA GLU A 101 2.31 34.39 -18.52
C GLU A 101 1.73 35.73 -18.99
N ILE A 102 0.52 35.73 -19.53
CA ILE A 102 -0.20 36.95 -19.90
C ILE A 102 -0.39 37.85 -18.67
N MET A 103 -0.90 37.31 -17.56
CA MET A 103 -1.12 38.07 -16.33
C MET A 103 0.18 38.68 -15.78
N LEU A 104 1.27 37.90 -15.73
CA LEU A 104 2.56 38.36 -15.21
C LEU A 104 3.25 39.38 -16.12
N ARG A 105 2.98 39.35 -17.43
CA ARG A 105 3.45 40.39 -18.37
C ARG A 105 2.72 41.71 -18.14
N THR A 106 1.43 41.65 -17.80
CA THR A 106 0.63 42.84 -17.50
C THR A 106 0.96 43.41 -16.12
N GLU A 107 0.95 42.57 -15.08
CA GLU A 107 1.16 42.99 -13.69
C GLU A 107 2.02 41.97 -12.94
N LYS A 108 3.31 42.29 -12.78
CA LYS A 108 4.29 41.39 -12.13
C LYS A 108 4.01 41.21 -10.64
N ASP A 109 3.37 42.19 -10.01
CA ASP A 109 3.09 42.17 -8.58
C ASP A 109 2.19 41.00 -8.16
N LEU A 110 1.41 40.45 -9.10
CA LEU A 110 0.52 39.32 -8.86
C LEU A 110 1.27 38.07 -8.37
N ALA A 111 2.55 37.93 -8.72
CA ALA A 111 3.39 36.81 -8.25
C ALA A 111 3.58 36.81 -6.72
N TYR A 112 3.48 37.97 -6.08
CA TYR A 112 3.69 38.14 -4.64
C TYR A 112 2.41 38.18 -3.83
N GLU A 113 1.25 38.21 -4.49
CA GLU A 113 -0.04 38.22 -3.81
C GLU A 113 -0.23 36.95 -2.99
N ARG A 114 -0.73 37.11 -1.76
CA ARG A 114 -1.03 36.00 -0.86
C ARG A 114 -2.54 35.84 -0.69
N ASN A 115 -2.97 34.58 -0.70
CA ASN A 115 -4.34 34.22 -0.33
C ASN A 115 -4.53 34.20 1.20
N LYS A 116 -5.73 33.83 1.67
CA LYS A 116 -6.04 33.79 3.12
C LYS A 116 -5.19 32.79 3.91
N LEU A 117 -4.68 31.75 3.25
CA LEU A 117 -3.76 30.78 3.84
C LEU A 117 -2.31 31.25 3.80
N GLY A 118 -2.03 32.41 3.17
CA GLY A 118 -0.67 32.92 2.99
C GLY A 118 0.08 32.27 1.83
N GLU A 119 -0.61 31.51 0.98
CA GLU A 119 -0.03 30.86 -0.19
C GLU A 119 0.14 31.89 -1.30
N THR A 120 1.29 31.85 -1.99
CA THR A 120 1.53 32.57 -3.24
C THR A 120 1.10 31.70 -4.43
N PRO A 121 0.93 32.26 -5.64
CA PRO A 121 0.67 31.46 -6.83
C PRO A 121 1.74 30.37 -7.06
N LEU A 122 3.00 30.63 -6.70
CA LEU A 122 4.08 29.65 -6.77
C LEU A 122 3.85 28.48 -5.80
N PHE A 123 3.43 28.77 -4.57
CA PHE A 123 3.07 27.74 -3.61
C PHE A 123 1.92 26.88 -4.12
N VAL A 124 0.89 27.50 -4.71
CA VAL A 124 -0.24 26.77 -5.30
C VAL A 124 0.22 25.89 -6.48
N ALA A 125 1.09 26.40 -7.35
CA ALA A 125 1.67 25.62 -8.45
C ALA A 125 2.44 24.40 -7.93
N ALA A 126 3.23 24.55 -6.86
CA ALA A 126 3.94 23.45 -6.20
C ALA A 126 2.97 22.43 -5.57
N ALA A 127 1.97 22.93 -4.83
CA ALA A 127 0.94 22.12 -4.17
C ALA A 127 0.05 21.34 -5.15
N CYS A 128 -0.02 21.77 -6.41
CA CYS A 128 -0.81 21.14 -7.49
C CYS A 128 0.05 20.48 -8.57
N GLY A 129 1.39 20.44 -8.38
CA GLY A 129 2.31 19.74 -9.28
C GLY A 129 2.46 20.35 -10.67
N LYS A 130 2.13 21.63 -10.83
CA LYS A 130 2.11 22.31 -12.14
C LYS A 130 3.50 22.81 -12.49
N LYS A 131 4.38 21.87 -12.89
CA LYS A 131 5.81 22.13 -13.16
C LYS A 131 6.05 23.32 -14.10
N GLU A 132 5.30 23.43 -15.19
CA GLU A 132 5.47 24.50 -16.17
C GLU A 132 5.13 25.89 -15.62
N VAL A 133 4.04 26.00 -14.86
CA VAL A 133 3.65 27.26 -14.20
C VAL A 133 4.60 27.58 -13.04
N PHE A 134 5.05 26.54 -12.32
CA PHE A 134 6.05 26.67 -11.28
C PHE A 134 7.33 27.30 -11.84
N SER A 135 7.91 26.74 -12.91
CA SER A 135 9.13 27.27 -13.54
C SER A 135 8.95 28.66 -14.16
N LEU A 136 7.72 29.05 -14.52
CA LEU A 136 7.42 30.42 -14.95
C LEU A 136 7.47 31.38 -13.76
N LEU A 137 6.80 31.04 -12.66
CA LEU A 137 6.69 31.86 -11.46
C LEU A 137 8.01 31.95 -10.68
N GLU A 138 8.82 30.90 -10.71
CA GLU A 138 10.14 30.81 -10.07
C GLU A 138 11.06 31.98 -10.47
N LYS A 139 10.93 32.48 -11.70
CA LYS A 139 11.72 33.61 -12.23
C LYS A 139 11.42 34.95 -11.56
N TYR A 140 10.32 35.06 -10.83
CA TYR A 140 9.83 36.31 -10.26
C TYR A 140 9.94 36.35 -8.73
N ILE A 141 10.43 35.29 -8.07
CA ILE A 141 10.21 35.09 -6.64
C ILE A 141 11.53 34.84 -5.89
N GLY A 142 11.67 35.44 -4.69
CA GLY A 142 12.77 35.19 -3.74
C GLY A 142 12.38 34.34 -2.51
N ASP A 143 13.36 33.95 -1.69
CA ASP A 143 13.24 32.93 -0.62
C ASP A 143 12.09 33.12 0.39
N CYS A 144 11.75 34.36 0.75
CA CYS A 144 10.72 34.66 1.75
C CYS A 144 9.27 34.37 1.28
N MET A 145 9.08 34.08 0.00
CA MET A 145 7.77 33.90 -0.64
C MET A 145 7.39 32.43 -0.86
N MET A 146 8.23 31.52 -0.35
CA MET A 146 8.05 30.08 -0.49
C MET A 146 7.34 29.44 0.71
N ARG A 147 6.76 30.23 1.61
CA ARG A 147 6.13 29.77 2.87
C ARG A 147 4.69 30.20 3.01
N ARG A 148 3.85 29.25 3.40
CA ARG A 148 2.46 29.45 3.84
C ARG A 148 2.40 29.95 5.30
N ASN A 149 1.23 30.38 5.76
CA ASN A 149 1.02 30.86 7.13
C ASN A 149 1.38 29.83 8.21
N ASP A 150 1.26 28.52 7.94
CA ASP A 150 1.60 27.45 8.89
C ASP A 150 3.09 27.02 8.84
N GLY A 151 3.93 27.83 8.19
CA GLY A 151 5.35 27.56 7.99
C GLY A 151 5.66 26.47 6.95
N CYS A 152 4.66 25.86 6.30
CA CYS A 152 4.92 24.91 5.22
C CYS A 152 5.61 25.61 4.04
N THR A 153 6.71 25.01 3.57
CA THR A 153 7.42 25.47 2.37
C THR A 153 6.83 24.87 1.09
N ILE A 154 7.21 25.40 -0.08
CA ILE A 154 6.89 24.82 -1.40
C ILE A 154 7.34 23.35 -1.53
N LEU A 155 8.45 22.97 -0.88
CA LEU A 155 8.94 21.60 -0.86
C LEU A 155 8.00 20.68 -0.06
N HIS A 156 7.52 21.13 1.11
CA HIS A 156 6.50 20.39 1.86
C HIS A 156 5.24 20.22 1.02
N ALA A 157 4.79 21.28 0.34
CA ALA A 157 3.59 21.23 -0.50
C ALA A 157 3.72 20.21 -1.64
N ALA A 158 4.86 20.19 -2.34
CA ALA A 158 5.12 19.23 -3.41
C ALA A 158 5.16 17.78 -2.89
N VAL A 159 5.77 17.55 -1.74
CA VAL A 159 5.78 16.22 -1.07
C VAL A 159 4.37 15.80 -0.63
N ILE A 160 3.60 16.71 -0.02
CA ILE A 160 2.20 16.47 0.38
C ILE A 160 1.31 16.17 -0.83
N GLY A 161 1.55 16.84 -1.97
CA GLY A 161 0.84 16.58 -3.22
C GLY A 161 1.26 15.28 -3.93
N GLY A 162 2.36 14.65 -3.52
CA GLY A 162 2.91 13.47 -4.21
C GLY A 162 3.62 13.80 -5.51
N TYR A 163 3.98 15.08 -5.73
CA TYR A 163 4.62 15.56 -6.95
C TYR A 163 6.14 15.46 -6.83
N TYR A 164 6.65 14.24 -6.68
CA TYR A 164 8.06 13.98 -6.35
C TYR A 164 9.03 14.51 -7.39
N SER A 165 8.70 14.46 -8.68
CA SER A 165 9.55 15.02 -9.73
C SER A 165 9.70 16.55 -9.62
N LEU A 166 8.64 17.25 -9.21
CA LEU A 166 8.70 18.68 -8.94
C LEU A 166 9.44 18.97 -7.64
N ALA A 167 9.21 18.18 -6.59
CA ALA A 167 9.93 18.29 -5.32
C ALA A 167 11.45 18.14 -5.50
N ILE A 168 11.89 17.24 -6.39
CA ILE A 168 13.29 17.09 -6.75
C ILE A 168 13.83 18.35 -7.44
N GLY A 169 13.09 18.91 -8.42
CA GLY A 169 13.48 20.16 -9.07
C GLY A 169 13.58 21.32 -8.07
N ILE A 170 12.63 21.44 -7.15
CA ILE A 170 12.65 22.42 -6.05
C ILE A 170 13.89 22.24 -5.17
N LEU A 171 14.23 20.99 -4.84
CA LEU A 171 15.40 20.67 -4.04
C LEU A 171 16.70 21.11 -4.73
N GLU A 172 16.79 20.94 -6.04
CA GLU A 172 17.94 21.38 -6.85
C GLU A 172 18.05 22.89 -6.92
N SER A 173 16.96 23.60 -7.19
CA SER A 173 16.93 25.06 -7.22
C SER A 173 17.21 25.68 -5.85
N TYR A 174 16.76 25.04 -4.77
CA TYR A 174 16.78 25.61 -3.42
C TYR A 174 17.33 24.61 -2.38
N PRO A 175 18.66 24.49 -2.27
CA PRO A 175 19.32 23.52 -1.41
C PRO A 175 19.11 23.76 0.10
N ASP A 176 18.65 24.95 0.50
CA ASP A 176 18.42 25.33 1.91
C ASP A 176 17.03 24.92 2.43
N LEU A 177 16.11 24.51 1.55
CA LEU A 177 14.75 24.09 1.93
C LEU A 177 14.60 22.75 2.68
N PRO A 178 15.42 21.70 2.46
CA PRO A 178 15.20 20.39 3.09
C PRO A 178 15.18 20.47 4.62
N GLY A 179 16.13 21.20 5.23
CA GLY A 179 16.20 21.37 6.68
C GLY A 179 15.17 22.34 7.28
N LYS A 180 14.33 23.01 6.47
CA LYS A 180 13.32 23.94 7.00
C LYS A 180 12.16 23.16 7.61
N ARG A 181 11.75 23.58 8.81
CA ARG A 181 10.62 23.00 9.54
C ARG A 181 9.36 23.87 9.39
N ASN A 182 8.19 23.24 9.33
CA ASN A 182 6.90 23.93 9.47
C ASN A 182 6.57 24.23 10.94
N GLU A 183 5.42 24.83 11.24
CA GLU A 183 5.00 25.13 12.63
C GLU A 183 4.84 23.88 13.50
N LYS A 184 4.56 22.73 12.89
CA LYS A 184 4.55 21.42 13.57
C LYS A 184 5.96 20.82 13.72
N GLY A 185 6.99 21.57 13.37
CA GLY A 185 8.40 21.24 13.36
C GLY A 185 8.84 20.20 12.31
N LYS A 186 7.94 19.79 11.39
CA LYS A 186 8.20 18.72 10.40
C LYS A 186 9.01 19.27 9.24
N THR A 187 9.99 18.49 8.78
CA THR A 187 10.70 18.72 7.52
C THR A 187 10.00 18.00 6.35
N ALA A 188 10.50 18.20 5.13
CA ALA A 188 10.01 17.48 3.97
C ALA A 188 10.19 15.96 4.10
N LEU A 189 11.30 15.50 4.70
CA LEU A 189 11.56 14.08 4.94
C LEU A 189 10.53 13.46 5.90
N HIS A 190 10.15 14.17 6.97
CA HIS A 190 9.10 13.69 7.89
C HIS A 190 7.75 13.47 7.17
N LEU A 191 7.41 14.35 6.22
CA LEU A 191 6.18 14.22 5.45
C LEU A 191 6.26 13.09 4.43
N LEU A 192 7.43 12.86 3.82
CA LEU A 192 7.65 11.74 2.92
C LEU A 192 7.60 10.40 3.67
N ALA A 193 8.25 10.33 4.83
CA ALA A 193 8.18 9.18 5.74
C ALA A 193 6.77 8.95 6.32
N ALA A 194 5.87 9.93 6.24
CA ALA A 194 4.46 9.79 6.63
C ALA A 194 3.58 9.11 5.58
N LYS A 195 4.12 8.82 4.38
CA LYS A 195 3.33 8.41 3.21
C LYS A 195 3.72 7.03 2.71
N PRO A 196 3.21 5.96 3.34
CA PRO A 196 3.58 4.58 2.99
C PRO A 196 3.25 4.23 1.54
N GLU A 197 2.15 4.75 0.99
CA GLU A 197 1.70 4.53 -0.39
C GLU A 197 2.71 5.01 -1.46
N SER A 198 3.66 5.86 -1.07
CA SER A 198 4.69 6.38 -1.99
C SER A 198 5.80 5.38 -2.27
N PHE A 199 5.88 4.30 -1.48
CA PHE A 199 6.96 3.33 -1.53
C PHE A 199 6.43 1.95 -1.85
N ARG A 200 7.25 1.17 -2.56
CA ARG A 200 6.86 -0.18 -2.98
C ARG A 200 6.55 -1.04 -1.76
N SER A 201 7.37 -1.01 -0.72
CA SER A 201 7.26 -1.86 0.48
C SER A 201 5.89 -1.94 1.13
N VAL A 202 5.13 -0.85 1.10
CA VAL A 202 3.82 -0.75 1.75
C VAL A 202 2.68 -0.65 0.71
N SER A 203 3.01 -0.75 -0.57
CA SER A 203 2.04 -0.73 -1.67
C SER A 203 1.49 -2.12 -1.96
N ALA A 204 0.32 -2.15 -2.63
CA ALA A 204 -0.37 -3.37 -3.06
C ALA A 204 0.37 -4.21 -4.12
N TYR A 205 1.56 -3.78 -4.57
CA TYR A 205 2.39 -4.46 -5.57
C TYR A 205 3.50 -5.32 -4.96
N THR A 206 3.47 -5.47 -3.64
CA THR A 206 4.31 -6.44 -2.94
C THR A 206 3.58 -7.77 -2.83
N LEU A 207 4.34 -8.86 -2.83
CA LEU A 207 3.82 -10.18 -2.48
C LEU A 207 3.51 -10.30 -0.97
N ARG A 208 3.70 -9.22 -0.19
CA ARG A 208 3.54 -9.18 1.27
C ARG A 208 2.07 -9.25 1.70
N ASP A 209 1.19 -8.62 0.94
CA ASP A 209 -0.24 -8.52 1.25
C ASP A 209 -1.09 -9.56 0.50
N LEU A 210 -0.45 -10.56 -0.10
CA LEU A 210 -1.13 -11.45 -1.05
C LEU A 210 -2.23 -12.29 -0.39
N GLY A 211 -2.08 -12.60 0.91
CA GLY A 211 -3.10 -13.29 1.70
C GLY A 211 -4.20 -12.37 2.27
N THR A 212 -4.05 -11.05 2.21
CA THR A 212 -5.01 -10.11 2.85
C THR A 212 -6.19 -9.74 1.97
N LYS A 213 -6.12 -10.02 0.66
CA LYS A 213 -7.13 -9.67 -0.35
C LYS A 213 -7.61 -10.92 -1.10
N SER A 214 -8.91 -10.96 -1.40
CA SER A 214 -9.49 -11.96 -2.30
C SER A 214 -8.89 -11.84 -3.71
N LEU A 215 -8.96 -12.90 -4.53
CA LEU A 215 -8.33 -12.96 -5.86
C LEU A 215 -6.79 -12.90 -5.85
N ILE A 216 -6.19 -13.71 -4.97
CA ILE A 216 -4.73 -13.93 -4.86
C ILE A 216 -4.03 -14.06 -6.23
N PRO A 217 -4.54 -14.83 -7.22
CA PRO A 217 -3.89 -14.95 -8.53
C PRO A 217 -3.77 -13.62 -9.29
N VAL A 218 -4.77 -12.74 -9.18
CA VAL A 218 -4.76 -11.41 -9.82
C VAL A 218 -3.72 -10.52 -9.15
N HIS A 219 -3.58 -10.59 -7.82
CA HIS A 219 -2.55 -9.87 -7.08
C HIS A 219 -1.14 -10.35 -7.44
N MET A 220 -0.93 -11.67 -7.61
CA MET A 220 0.36 -12.19 -8.07
C MET A 220 0.69 -11.68 -9.46
N LEU A 221 -0.28 -11.72 -10.37
CA LEU A 221 -0.11 -11.21 -11.72
C LEU A 221 0.29 -9.72 -11.69
N ARG A 222 -0.39 -8.90 -10.87
CA ARG A 222 -0.04 -7.48 -10.69
C ARG A 222 1.39 -7.30 -10.17
N ALA A 223 1.82 -8.07 -9.18
CA ALA A 223 3.19 -8.01 -8.64
C ALA A 223 4.25 -8.46 -9.66
N ILE A 224 3.97 -9.49 -10.45
CA ILE A 224 4.84 -9.98 -11.52
C ILE A 224 4.97 -8.92 -12.62
N ILE A 225 3.84 -8.37 -13.10
CA ILE A 225 3.81 -7.29 -14.08
C ILE A 225 4.59 -6.08 -13.56
N TYR A 226 4.36 -5.69 -12.30
CA TYR A 226 5.12 -4.62 -11.65
C TYR A 226 6.62 -4.90 -11.71
N TRP A 227 7.09 -6.13 -11.48
CA TRP A 227 8.51 -6.46 -11.58
C TRP A 227 9.03 -6.35 -13.02
N CYS A 228 8.27 -6.83 -14.01
CA CYS A 228 8.65 -6.82 -15.42
C CYS A 228 8.76 -5.42 -16.05
N ILE A 229 8.00 -4.42 -15.56
CA ILE A 229 8.04 -3.06 -16.13
C ILE A 229 9.37 -2.38 -15.77
N PRO A 230 10.16 -1.84 -16.70
CA PRO A 230 11.38 -1.11 -16.35
C PRO A 230 11.08 0.27 -15.75
N VAL A 231 11.90 0.71 -14.79
CA VAL A 231 11.91 2.10 -14.31
C VAL A 231 12.50 2.98 -15.41
N LEU A 232 11.77 4.02 -15.80
CA LEU A 232 12.14 4.91 -16.92
C LEU A 232 12.84 6.19 -16.48
N ASN A 233 12.64 6.59 -15.22
CA ASN A 233 13.32 7.75 -14.67
C ASN A 233 14.74 7.32 -14.31
N LYS A 234 15.70 7.68 -15.16
CA LYS A 234 17.14 7.52 -14.88
C LYS A 234 17.75 8.88 -14.62
N GLU A 235 18.63 8.94 -13.63
CA GLU A 235 19.51 10.09 -13.44
C GLU A 235 20.51 10.14 -14.61
N SER A 236 20.66 11.32 -15.22
CA SER A 236 21.87 11.58 -16.00
C SER A 236 23.04 11.64 -15.04
N GLN A 237 24.09 10.85 -15.29
CA GLN A 237 25.37 11.07 -14.59
C GLN A 237 25.83 12.51 -14.86
N PRO A 238 26.44 13.20 -13.87
CA PRO A 238 27.07 14.48 -14.13
C PRO A 238 28.16 14.25 -15.18
N VAL A 239 27.99 14.82 -16.37
CA VAL A 239 29.06 14.89 -17.34
C VAL A 239 30.13 15.76 -16.69
N ASN A 240 31.28 15.16 -16.38
CA ASN A 240 32.48 15.88 -15.98
C ASN A 240 32.96 16.73 -17.17
N SER A 241 32.33 17.88 -17.38
CA SER A 241 32.85 18.96 -18.20
C SER A 241 32.80 20.21 -17.33
N ALA A 242 33.98 20.64 -16.90
CA ALA A 242 34.17 21.90 -16.21
C ALA A 242 33.80 23.04 -17.16
N GLU A 243 32.56 23.53 -17.08
CA GLU A 243 32.12 24.87 -17.47
C GLU A 243 30.60 25.02 -17.17
N GLU A 244 30.25 26.05 -16.40
CA GLU A 244 28.91 26.57 -16.03
C GLU A 244 28.07 25.86 -14.92
N PRO A 245 27.60 26.59 -13.88
CA PRO A 245 26.87 26.04 -12.72
C PRO A 245 25.32 25.96 -12.89
N SER A 246 24.80 25.90 -14.12
CA SER A 246 23.34 25.96 -14.39
C SER A 246 22.69 24.65 -14.83
N ASN A 247 23.42 23.53 -14.87
CA ASN A 247 22.85 22.25 -15.29
C ASN A 247 22.16 21.52 -14.13
N SER A 248 20.90 21.90 -13.88
CA SER A 248 19.93 21.15 -13.07
C SER A 248 19.91 19.68 -13.50
N ALA A 249 19.90 18.74 -12.56
CA ALA A 249 19.82 17.32 -12.87
C ALA A 249 18.39 16.98 -13.32
N SER A 250 18.06 17.29 -14.57
CA SER A 250 16.76 17.02 -15.16
C SER A 250 16.51 15.51 -15.23
N ILE A 251 15.55 15.02 -14.44
CA ILE A 251 15.01 13.67 -14.59
C ILE A 251 14.42 13.57 -16.00
N HIS A 252 15.10 12.85 -16.90
CA HIS A 252 14.57 12.55 -18.22
C HIS A 252 13.70 11.30 -18.13
N LYS A 253 12.44 11.43 -18.56
CA LYS A 253 11.57 10.29 -18.82
C LYS A 253 12.01 9.71 -20.17
N LEU A 254 12.58 8.51 -20.16
CA LEU A 254 12.98 7.85 -21.41
C LEU A 254 11.73 7.50 -22.23
N ASP A 255 11.71 7.87 -23.52
CA ASP A 255 10.60 7.52 -24.41
C ASP A 255 10.57 6.02 -24.66
N ARG A 256 9.38 5.45 -24.51
CA ARG A 256 9.12 4.04 -24.77
C ARG A 256 8.92 3.77 -26.26
N SER A 257 9.26 2.55 -26.68
CA SER A 257 8.88 2.07 -28.01
C SER A 257 7.35 2.06 -28.17
N SER A 258 6.89 2.32 -29.39
CA SER A 258 5.46 2.43 -29.73
C SER A 258 4.64 1.20 -29.26
N SER A 259 5.22 0.00 -29.36
CA SER A 259 4.59 -1.25 -28.95
C SER A 259 4.31 -1.33 -27.45
N VAL A 260 5.21 -0.81 -26.60
CA VAL A 260 5.02 -0.80 -25.14
C VAL A 260 3.96 0.23 -24.75
N ASN A 261 3.91 1.38 -25.43
CA ASN A 261 2.85 2.38 -25.22
C ASN A 261 1.47 1.84 -25.60
N TYR A 262 1.37 0.99 -26.63
CA TYR A 262 0.12 0.34 -27.00
C TYR A 262 -0.36 -0.63 -25.91
N ILE A 263 0.55 -1.47 -25.37
CA ILE A 263 0.23 -2.41 -24.29
C ILE A 263 -0.15 -1.67 -22.99
N LEU A 264 0.50 -0.55 -22.70
CA LEU A 264 0.18 0.29 -21.54
C LEU A 264 -1.03 1.23 -21.78
N GLY A 265 -1.66 1.18 -22.95
CA GLY A 265 -2.92 1.86 -23.22
C GLY A 265 -4.09 1.30 -22.39
N PHE A 266 -3.96 0.07 -21.88
CA PHE A 266 -4.96 -0.50 -20.98
C PHE A 266 -4.94 0.21 -19.59
N PRO A 267 -6.07 0.71 -19.09
CA PRO A 267 -6.11 1.52 -17.86
C PRO A 267 -5.46 0.85 -16.64
N TRP A 268 -5.69 -0.45 -16.45
CA TRP A 268 -5.15 -1.21 -15.31
C TRP A 268 -3.63 -1.41 -15.38
N LEU A 269 -3.04 -1.56 -16.58
CA LEU A 269 -1.58 -1.67 -16.74
C LEU A 269 -0.91 -0.29 -16.58
N LYS A 270 -1.57 0.76 -17.05
CA LYS A 270 -1.13 2.14 -16.86
C LYS A 270 -1.04 2.51 -15.39
N GLU A 271 -2.01 2.10 -14.58
CA GLU A 271 -2.01 2.32 -13.13
C GLU A 271 -0.79 1.68 -12.44
N ILE A 272 -0.43 0.45 -12.82
CA ILE A 272 0.75 -0.26 -12.29
C ILE A 272 2.03 0.46 -12.70
N ASP A 273 2.12 0.90 -13.96
CA ASP A 273 3.26 1.64 -14.45
C ASP A 273 3.42 2.99 -13.75
N ASP A 274 2.36 3.79 -13.69
CA ASP A 274 2.36 5.10 -13.03
C ASP A 274 2.76 4.97 -11.56
N ALA A 275 2.26 3.95 -10.85
CA ALA A 275 2.68 3.64 -9.49
C ALA A 275 4.18 3.27 -9.42
N LYS A 276 4.67 2.42 -10.32
CA LYS A 276 6.09 2.04 -10.36
C LYS A 276 7.01 3.24 -10.60
N GLN A 277 6.66 4.12 -11.54
CA GLN A 277 7.44 5.33 -11.79
C GLN A 277 7.40 6.25 -10.57
N SER A 278 6.24 6.42 -9.94
CA SER A 278 6.07 7.23 -8.73
C SER A 278 6.95 6.72 -7.58
N HIS A 279 6.94 5.42 -7.31
CA HIS A 279 7.77 4.81 -6.26
C HIS A 279 9.26 5.03 -6.48
N ALA A 280 9.73 4.93 -7.74
CA ALA A 280 11.12 5.18 -8.06
C ALA A 280 11.54 6.64 -7.80
N VAL A 281 10.70 7.61 -8.19
CA VAL A 281 10.98 9.03 -7.97
C VAL A 281 10.86 9.40 -6.49
N ALA A 282 9.93 8.79 -5.75
CA ALA A 282 9.81 8.95 -4.30
C ALA A 282 11.08 8.49 -3.58
N LEU A 283 11.65 7.35 -4.00
CA LEU A 283 12.92 6.85 -3.46
C LEU A 283 14.08 7.80 -3.76
N MET A 284 14.22 8.26 -5.02
CA MET A 284 15.23 9.26 -5.39
C MET A 284 15.10 10.55 -4.57
N LEU A 285 13.87 11.01 -4.32
CA LEU A 285 13.62 12.17 -3.49
C LEU A 285 14.04 11.89 -2.03
N ALA A 286 13.73 10.72 -1.48
CA ALA A 286 14.15 10.32 -0.14
C ALA A 286 15.67 10.33 -0.01
N GLU A 287 16.40 9.68 -0.92
CA GLU A 287 17.86 9.65 -0.94
C GLU A 287 18.47 11.05 -0.90
N ARG A 288 17.94 11.98 -1.71
CA ARG A 288 18.44 13.35 -1.79
C ARG A 288 18.08 14.19 -0.57
N LEU A 289 16.90 13.99 0.02
CA LEU A 289 16.51 14.65 1.27
C LEU A 289 17.41 14.17 2.42
N ILE A 290 17.63 12.86 2.54
CA ILE A 290 18.45 12.25 3.59
C ILE A 290 19.89 12.80 3.53
N LYS A 291 20.48 12.88 2.34
CA LYS A 291 21.85 13.40 2.14
C LYS A 291 22.02 14.90 2.42
N ARG A 292 20.94 15.68 2.37
CA ARG A 292 20.97 17.15 2.51
C ARG A 292 20.44 17.66 3.85
N GLU A 293 19.70 16.84 4.59
CA GLU A 293 19.29 17.18 5.96
C GLU A 293 20.46 16.98 6.93
N ASP A 294 20.49 17.81 7.98
CA ASP A 294 21.42 17.64 9.09
C ASP A 294 20.82 16.70 10.14
N TRP A 295 21.44 15.53 10.30
CA TRP A 295 20.97 14.47 11.19
C TRP A 295 21.47 14.59 12.64
N SER A 296 22.37 15.54 12.91
CA SER A 296 22.87 15.79 14.27
C SER A 296 21.75 16.13 15.27
N GLN A 297 20.62 16.65 14.77
CA GLN A 297 19.46 17.01 15.57
C GLN A 297 18.55 15.81 15.93
N TYR A 298 18.74 14.65 15.29
CA TYR A 298 17.91 13.45 15.51
C TYR A 298 18.64 12.40 16.35
N VAL A 299 19.96 12.32 16.25
CA VAL A 299 20.79 11.38 17.01
C VAL A 299 20.98 11.91 18.43
N HIS A 300 20.12 11.48 19.35
CA HIS A 300 20.32 11.69 20.78
C HIS A 300 20.68 10.36 21.42
N THR A 301 21.96 10.22 21.79
CA THR A 301 22.40 9.19 22.73
C THR A 301 21.73 9.45 24.07
N GLU A 302 21.33 8.38 24.77
CA GLU A 302 20.70 8.47 26.09
C GLU A 302 21.37 9.52 26.97
N ASP A 303 20.55 10.44 27.51
CA ASP A 303 20.96 11.42 28.51
C ASP A 303 21.81 10.70 29.58
N LYS A 304 23.11 11.03 29.70
CA LYS A 304 23.96 10.62 30.84
C LYS A 304 23.47 11.13 32.20
N ASP A 305 22.31 11.79 32.26
CA ASP A 305 21.78 12.48 33.44
C ASP A 305 20.81 11.62 34.27
N LEU A 306 20.64 10.34 33.94
CA LEU A 306 19.72 9.43 34.65
C LEU A 306 20.29 8.80 35.94
N GLU A 307 21.48 9.17 36.39
CA GLU A 307 21.97 8.79 37.73
C GLU A 307 21.58 9.78 38.84
N GLY A 308 20.86 10.88 38.54
CA GLY A 308 20.77 12.00 39.49
C GLY A 308 19.43 12.66 39.82
N SER A 309 18.29 12.34 39.18
CA SER A 309 17.04 13.08 39.46
C SER A 309 15.90 12.20 39.95
N GLN A 310 15.85 12.07 41.28
CA GLN A 310 14.62 11.88 42.01
C GLN A 310 13.79 13.17 41.85
N PHE A 311 12.56 13.07 41.32
CA PHE A 311 11.59 14.14 41.04
C PHE A 311 11.80 15.01 39.79
N GLY A 312 10.93 14.77 38.79
CA GLY A 312 10.54 15.78 37.79
C GLY A 312 10.90 15.41 36.35
N ILE A 313 9.99 14.71 35.66
CA ILE A 313 9.99 14.68 34.18
C ILE A 313 9.68 16.12 33.73
N SER A 314 10.67 16.82 33.16
CA SER A 314 10.45 18.14 32.59
C SER A 314 9.38 18.08 31.50
N SER A 315 8.46 19.04 31.50
CA SER A 315 7.37 19.17 30.54
C SER A 315 7.83 19.27 29.07
N ASP A 316 9.12 19.53 28.83
CA ASP A 316 9.72 19.64 27.51
C ASP A 316 9.94 18.28 26.82
N LYS A 317 9.91 17.16 27.55
CA LYS A 317 10.04 15.82 26.94
C LYS A 317 8.77 15.32 26.23
N LYS A 318 7.60 15.93 26.47
CA LYS A 318 6.30 15.52 25.86
C LYS A 318 6.10 15.98 24.42
N ASN A 319 6.90 16.93 23.92
CA ASN A 319 6.81 17.48 22.56
C ASN A 319 8.02 17.09 21.68
N ARG A 320 8.67 15.94 21.95
CA ARG A 320 9.70 15.41 21.05
C ARG A 320 9.03 14.93 19.77
N MET A 321 9.33 15.59 18.66
CA MET A 321 8.86 15.19 17.35
C MET A 321 9.40 13.81 16.97
N PRO A 322 8.58 12.95 16.34
CA PRO A 322 9.05 11.65 15.90
C PRO A 322 10.13 11.83 14.83
N ASP A 323 11.31 11.29 15.09
CA ASP A 323 12.38 11.09 14.13
C ASP A 323 11.81 10.52 12.82
N PRO A 324 12.19 11.04 11.63
CA PRO A 324 11.81 10.46 10.36
C PRO A 324 12.05 8.94 10.29
N LEU A 325 13.11 8.45 10.93
CA LEU A 325 13.44 7.04 11.02
C LEU A 325 12.40 6.26 11.84
N ILE A 326 12.05 6.73 13.04
CA ILE A 326 11.00 6.13 13.88
C ILE A 326 9.66 6.14 13.15
N GLN A 327 9.34 7.23 12.46
CA GLN A 327 8.11 7.34 11.70
C GLN A 327 8.06 6.36 10.52
N ALA A 328 9.14 6.26 9.74
CA ALA A 328 9.26 5.28 8.67
C ALA A 328 9.20 3.84 9.19
N ALA A 329 9.81 3.56 10.34
CA ALA A 329 9.79 2.25 11.00
C ALA A 329 8.38 1.85 11.44
N ARG A 330 7.64 2.76 12.09
CA ARG A 330 6.23 2.52 12.48
C ARG A 330 5.36 2.19 11.27
N LEU A 331 5.57 2.88 10.16
CA LEU A 331 4.80 2.69 8.93
C LEU A 331 5.33 1.54 8.05
N GLY A 332 6.47 0.93 8.39
CA GLY A 332 7.05 -0.18 7.63
C GLY A 332 7.65 0.22 6.28
N ILE A 333 8.10 1.47 6.13
CA ILE A 333 8.71 1.98 4.89
C ILE A 333 10.19 1.57 4.86
N ILE A 334 10.45 0.33 4.44
CA ILE A 334 11.78 -0.29 4.52
C ILE A 334 12.81 0.45 3.66
N GLU A 335 12.44 0.94 2.47
CA GLU A 335 13.36 1.64 1.58
C GLU A 335 13.93 2.91 2.23
N VAL A 336 13.08 3.67 2.93
CA VAL A 336 13.51 4.88 3.64
C VAL A 336 14.36 4.51 4.85
N VAL A 337 13.98 3.47 5.61
CA VAL A 337 14.79 3.00 6.76
C VAL A 337 16.17 2.52 6.30
N GLN A 338 16.23 1.73 5.22
CA GLN A 338 17.49 1.25 4.64
C GLN A 338 18.39 2.40 4.22
N GLU A 339 17.83 3.41 3.56
CA GLU A 339 18.61 4.55 3.08
C GLU A 339 19.05 5.48 4.21
N ILE A 340 18.23 5.65 5.26
CA ILE A 340 18.65 6.40 6.45
C ILE A 340 19.81 5.68 7.13
N LEU A 341 19.70 4.37 7.37
CA LEU A 341 20.72 3.60 8.07
C LEU A 341 22.00 3.40 7.25
N SER A 342 21.92 3.47 5.91
CA SER A 342 23.09 3.40 5.04
C SER A 342 23.93 4.68 5.11
N VAL A 343 23.30 5.84 5.25
CA VAL A 343 23.98 7.14 5.37
C VAL A 343 24.34 7.46 6.82
N TYR A 344 23.47 7.13 7.78
CA TYR A 344 23.59 7.44 9.21
C TYR A 344 23.37 6.19 10.07
N PRO A 345 24.36 5.29 10.20
CA PRO A 345 24.23 4.08 11.00
C PRO A 345 24.04 4.35 12.50
N GLU A 346 24.48 5.52 12.99
CA GLU A 346 24.30 5.95 14.39
C GLU A 346 22.82 6.17 14.75
N ALA A 347 21.98 6.48 13.77
CA ALA A 347 20.54 6.65 13.97
C ALA A 347 19.84 5.35 14.42
N LEU A 348 20.49 4.19 14.31
CA LEU A 348 19.97 2.91 14.78
C LEU A 348 19.64 2.91 16.28
N TYR A 349 20.38 3.69 17.08
CA TYR A 349 20.25 3.75 18.54
C TYR A 349 19.27 4.83 19.02
N THR A 350 18.46 5.39 18.12
CA THR A 350 17.45 6.37 18.53
C THR A 350 16.28 5.70 19.25
N PHE A 351 15.77 6.40 20.27
CA PHE A 351 14.63 5.96 21.06
C PHE A 351 13.43 6.85 20.82
N ASP A 352 12.25 6.23 20.82
CA ASP A 352 10.97 6.90 20.77
C ASP A 352 10.62 7.59 22.11
N GLY A 353 9.59 8.43 22.12
CA GLY A 353 9.08 9.08 23.35
C GLY A 353 8.60 8.11 24.43
N LYS A 354 8.43 6.82 24.11
CA LYS A 354 8.16 5.73 25.07
C LYS A 354 9.42 4.98 25.56
N GLY A 355 10.61 5.39 25.13
CA GLY A 355 11.86 4.68 25.42
C GLY A 355 12.05 3.42 24.59
N ARG A 356 11.32 3.26 23.48
CA ARG A 356 11.40 2.09 22.61
C ARG A 356 12.44 2.30 21.51
N ASN A 357 13.24 1.30 21.21
CA ASN A 357 14.15 1.32 20.06
C ASN A 357 13.41 0.94 18.75
N ILE A 358 14.10 1.09 17.62
CA ILE A 358 13.55 0.80 16.29
C ILE A 358 13.13 -0.67 16.13
N LEU A 359 13.88 -1.60 16.73
CA LEU A 359 13.58 -3.03 16.68
C LEU A 359 12.26 -3.33 17.42
N GLN A 360 12.10 -2.80 18.63
CA GLN A 360 10.89 -2.89 19.44
C GLN A 360 9.68 -2.27 18.76
N ILE A 361 9.85 -1.13 18.07
CA ILE A 361 8.79 -0.51 17.26
C ILE A 361 8.38 -1.44 16.12
N ALA A 362 9.35 -2.03 15.40
CA ALA A 362 9.05 -2.99 14.34
C ALA A 362 8.31 -4.22 14.89
N VAL A 363 8.57 -4.61 16.14
CA VAL A 363 7.88 -5.74 16.79
C VAL A 363 6.44 -5.44 17.16
N GLU A 364 6.19 -4.29 17.80
CA GLU A 364 4.86 -3.89 18.21
C GLU A 364 3.93 -3.64 17.01
N GLU A 365 4.45 -2.97 15.99
CA GLU A 365 3.72 -2.66 14.74
C GLU A 365 3.72 -3.85 13.74
N LYS A 366 4.27 -4.99 14.18
CA LYS A 366 4.48 -6.25 13.45
C LYS A 366 5.00 -6.05 12.01
N LYS A 367 6.01 -5.20 11.85
CA LYS A 367 6.72 -4.99 10.58
C LYS A 367 7.78 -6.07 10.39
N TRP A 368 7.34 -7.29 10.02
CA TRP A 368 8.18 -8.50 10.01
C TRP A 368 9.43 -8.39 9.14
N PHE A 369 9.32 -7.75 7.99
CA PHE A 369 10.43 -7.58 7.05
C PHE A 369 11.42 -6.53 7.52
N LEU A 370 10.94 -5.48 8.19
CA LEU A 370 11.82 -4.50 8.81
C LEU A 370 12.61 -5.17 9.94
N TYR A 371 11.95 -5.96 10.77
CA TYR A 371 12.59 -6.78 11.80
C TYR A 371 13.63 -7.76 11.21
N ASP A 372 13.29 -8.48 10.15
CA ASP A 372 14.20 -9.39 9.45
C ASP A 372 15.44 -8.66 8.89
N TYR A 373 15.23 -7.50 8.28
CA TYR A 373 16.30 -6.65 7.77
C TYR A 373 17.22 -6.17 8.89
N LEU A 374 16.67 -5.69 10.00
CA LEU A 374 17.44 -5.24 11.16
C LEU A 374 18.25 -6.41 11.75
N MET A 375 17.63 -7.55 12.00
CA MET A 375 18.31 -8.73 12.56
C MET A 375 19.41 -9.30 11.64
N THR A 376 19.31 -9.10 10.33
CA THR A 376 20.31 -9.54 9.34
C THR A 376 21.34 -8.47 8.96
N SER A 377 21.16 -7.22 9.40
CA SER A 377 22.00 -6.07 9.03
C SER A 377 23.46 -6.15 9.50
N GLY A 378 23.85 -7.17 10.27
CA GLY A 378 25.23 -7.39 10.72
C GLY A 378 25.69 -6.48 11.87
N THR A 379 24.81 -5.61 12.38
CA THR A 379 25.06 -4.79 13.57
C THR A 379 24.84 -5.59 14.86
N ASN A 380 25.54 -5.24 15.93
CA ASN A 380 25.36 -5.91 17.22
C ASN A 380 24.02 -5.50 17.85
N MET A 381 23.02 -6.38 17.74
CA MET A 381 21.66 -6.17 18.23
C MET A 381 21.47 -6.51 19.72
N ASP A 382 22.49 -6.99 20.42
CA ASP A 382 22.37 -7.49 21.80
C ASP A 382 21.80 -6.44 22.75
N ARG A 383 22.26 -5.18 22.62
CA ARG A 383 21.76 -4.05 23.41
C ARG A 383 20.32 -3.68 23.09
N MET A 384 19.91 -3.83 21.83
CA MET A 384 18.55 -3.50 21.40
C MET A 384 17.55 -4.60 21.83
N LEU A 385 17.98 -5.86 21.82
CA LEU A 385 17.18 -7.00 22.27
C LEU A 385 16.96 -7.01 23.79
N SER A 386 17.95 -6.55 24.56
CA SER A 386 17.86 -6.46 26.03
C SER A 386 17.20 -5.18 26.53
N ALA A 387 16.92 -4.20 25.65
CA ALA A 387 16.29 -2.95 26.03
C ALA A 387 14.88 -3.16 26.60
N ILE A 388 14.51 -2.29 27.54
CA ILE A 388 13.21 -2.27 28.21
C ILE A 388 12.62 -0.87 28.03
N ASP A 389 11.34 -0.78 27.70
CA ASP A 389 10.67 0.51 27.54
C ASP A 389 10.33 1.17 28.89
N HIS A 390 9.74 2.37 28.86
CA HIS A 390 9.33 3.07 30.10
C HIS A 390 8.25 2.35 30.92
N GLU A 391 7.54 1.39 30.33
CA GLU A 391 6.51 0.58 30.99
C GLU A 391 7.07 -0.76 31.51
N GLY A 392 8.38 -1.00 31.40
CA GLY A 392 9.00 -2.25 31.83
C GLY A 392 8.80 -3.41 30.83
N ASN A 393 8.29 -3.13 29.63
CA ASN A 393 8.06 -4.15 28.62
C ASN A 393 9.36 -4.51 27.90
N SER A 394 9.67 -5.81 27.86
CA SER A 394 10.68 -6.35 26.93
C SER A 394 10.12 -6.44 25.50
N ILE A 395 10.99 -6.70 24.53
CA ILE A 395 10.60 -6.92 23.14
C ILE A 395 9.50 -8.01 22.97
N ILE A 396 9.48 -9.01 23.85
CA ILE A 396 8.49 -10.10 23.83
C ILE A 396 7.13 -9.64 24.36
N HIS A 397 7.10 -8.74 25.35
CA HIS A 397 5.85 -8.11 25.81
C HIS A 397 5.24 -7.26 24.69
N LEU A 398 6.07 -6.55 23.93
CA LEU A 398 5.61 -5.78 22.77
C LEU A 398 5.05 -6.69 21.66
N ALA A 399 5.67 -7.85 21.43
CA ALA A 399 5.15 -8.85 20.48
C ALA A 399 3.77 -9.40 20.89
N ALA A 400 3.42 -9.33 22.18
CA ALA A 400 2.15 -9.79 22.74
C ALA A 400 0.99 -8.80 22.55
N HIS A 401 1.24 -7.61 22.01
CA HIS A 401 0.19 -6.64 21.72
C HIS A 401 -0.63 -7.06 20.48
N LEU A 402 -1.95 -6.89 20.58
CA LEU A 402 -2.86 -7.13 19.47
C LEU A 402 -2.79 -5.94 18.50
N GLU A 403 -2.64 -6.20 17.20
CA GLU A 403 -2.65 -5.13 16.19
C GLU A 403 -4.03 -4.46 16.12
N SER A 404 -4.05 -3.16 15.88
CA SER A 404 -5.27 -2.42 15.59
C SER A 404 -5.00 -1.30 14.58
N PRO A 405 -5.46 -1.42 13.31
CA PRO A 405 -6.16 -2.55 12.69
C PRO A 405 -5.20 -3.69 12.26
N PRO A 406 -5.68 -4.95 12.16
CA PRO A 406 -4.84 -6.09 11.80
C PRO A 406 -4.28 -5.93 10.38
N SER A 407 -2.96 -6.06 10.24
CA SER A 407 -2.25 -6.13 8.95
C SER A 407 -2.43 -7.50 8.27
N THR A 408 -3.04 -8.45 9.00
CA THR A 408 -3.05 -9.89 8.76
C THR A 408 -4.36 -10.38 8.10
N PRO A 409 -4.34 -11.57 7.44
CA PRO A 409 -5.35 -11.97 6.46
C PRO A 409 -6.79 -12.12 7.02
N PRO A 410 -7.83 -12.12 6.14
CA PRO A 410 -9.21 -11.78 6.49
C PRO A 410 -9.98 -12.81 7.33
N GLY A 411 -9.31 -13.76 8.00
CA GLY A 411 -9.92 -14.76 8.88
C GLY A 411 -9.45 -14.69 10.33
N VAL A 412 -10.38 -14.77 11.28
CA VAL A 412 -10.11 -14.78 12.74
C VAL A 412 -9.11 -15.88 13.12
N PHE A 413 -9.27 -17.08 12.54
CA PHE A 413 -8.35 -18.20 12.71
C PHE A 413 -6.92 -17.86 12.24
N GLN A 414 -6.79 -17.24 11.08
CA GLN A 414 -5.50 -16.89 10.50
C GLN A 414 -4.81 -15.78 11.31
N GLN A 415 -5.56 -14.79 11.80
CA GLN A 415 -5.03 -13.76 12.69
C GLN A 415 -4.43 -14.36 13.96
N MET A 416 -5.11 -15.34 14.57
CA MET A 416 -4.59 -16.06 15.73
C MET A 416 -3.31 -16.84 15.39
N MET A 417 -3.30 -17.58 14.29
CA MET A 417 -2.09 -18.30 13.83
C MET A 417 -0.89 -17.37 13.64
N TRP A 418 -1.07 -16.26 12.94
CA TRP A 418 -0.01 -15.30 12.66
C TRP A 418 0.47 -14.58 13.93
N ALA A 419 -0.43 -14.26 14.86
CA ALA A 419 -0.06 -13.69 16.14
C ALA A 419 0.83 -14.64 16.96
N VAL A 420 0.50 -15.93 17.01
CA VAL A 420 1.29 -16.95 17.71
C VAL A 420 2.64 -17.15 17.03
N LEU A 421 2.67 -17.28 15.70
CA LEU A 421 3.92 -17.41 14.93
C LEU A 421 4.85 -16.22 15.18
N TRP A 422 4.31 -15.00 15.18
CA TRP A 422 5.08 -13.78 15.44
C TRP A 422 5.63 -13.75 16.87
N PHE A 423 4.78 -14.03 17.86
CA PHE A 423 5.19 -14.07 19.26
C PHE A 423 6.30 -15.10 19.50
N LYS A 424 6.15 -16.31 18.94
CA LYS A 424 7.16 -17.37 19.02
C LYS A 424 8.46 -16.98 18.33
N ARG A 425 8.40 -16.36 17.16
CA ARG A 425 9.60 -15.87 16.45
C ARG A 425 10.40 -14.91 17.32
N VAL A 426 9.76 -13.86 17.83
CA VAL A 426 10.44 -12.87 18.69
C VAL A 426 10.94 -13.52 19.98
N GLN A 427 10.16 -14.44 20.57
CA GLN A 427 10.58 -15.21 21.75
C GLN A 427 11.87 -16.00 21.49
N TYR A 428 11.97 -16.70 20.36
CA TYR A 428 13.12 -17.52 19.98
C TYR A 428 14.37 -16.70 19.63
N ASP A 429 14.21 -15.51 19.07
CA ASP A 429 15.33 -14.58 18.82
C ASP A 429 15.81 -13.86 20.10
N SER A 430 15.00 -13.86 21.16
CA SER A 430 15.26 -13.17 22.42
C SER A 430 15.95 -14.06 23.46
N TYR A 431 16.65 -13.44 24.40
CA TYR A 431 17.30 -14.17 25.49
C TYR A 431 16.28 -14.87 26.41
N PRO A 432 16.57 -16.10 26.90
CA PRO A 432 15.64 -16.85 27.75
C PRO A 432 15.21 -16.13 29.04
N TYR A 433 16.08 -15.29 29.63
CA TYR A 433 15.73 -14.54 30.85
C TYR A 433 14.61 -13.51 30.60
N LEU A 434 14.43 -13.02 29.37
CA LEU A 434 13.38 -12.08 29.01
C LEU A 434 11.99 -12.73 28.96
N TRP A 435 11.92 -14.06 28.96
CA TRP A 435 10.66 -14.81 28.90
C TRP A 435 9.91 -14.77 30.23
N GLU A 436 10.66 -14.71 31.34
CA GLU A 436 10.15 -14.67 32.71
C GLU A 436 10.11 -13.26 33.29
N LEU A 437 10.69 -12.28 32.58
CA LEU A 437 10.63 -10.88 32.98
C LEU A 437 9.18 -10.42 33.13
N GLN A 438 8.92 -9.64 34.17
CA GLN A 438 7.63 -9.02 34.42
C GLN A 438 7.68 -7.54 34.06
N ASN A 439 6.63 -7.05 33.42
CA ASN A 439 6.46 -5.62 33.16
C ASN A 439 6.06 -4.86 34.44
N SER A 440 5.80 -3.55 34.32
CA SER A 440 5.36 -2.74 35.47
C SER A 440 4.04 -3.20 36.11
N ASP A 441 3.22 -3.96 35.38
CA ASP A 441 1.98 -4.56 35.89
C ASP A 441 2.20 -5.92 36.59
N GLY A 442 3.44 -6.39 36.69
CA GLY A 442 3.78 -7.69 37.28
C GLY A 442 3.40 -8.89 36.41
N LYS A 443 3.13 -8.68 35.11
CA LYS A 443 2.72 -9.75 34.18
C LYS A 443 3.89 -10.17 33.31
N THR A 444 3.95 -11.47 32.99
CA THR A 444 4.90 -11.99 32.00
C THR A 444 4.37 -11.81 30.57
N ALA A 445 5.26 -11.80 29.57
CA ALA A 445 4.87 -11.65 28.17
C ALA A 445 3.84 -12.70 27.71
N ARG A 446 3.94 -13.94 28.22
CA ARG A 446 2.97 -15.01 27.94
C ARG A 446 1.58 -14.68 28.50
N GLN A 447 1.51 -14.18 29.73
CA GLN A 447 0.24 -13.77 30.34
C GLN A 447 -0.39 -12.58 29.60
N VAL A 448 0.43 -11.62 29.17
CA VAL A 448 -0.02 -10.50 28.34
C VAL A 448 -0.58 -11.02 27.00
N PHE A 449 0.09 -11.98 26.36
CA PHE A 449 -0.40 -12.57 25.11
C PHE A 449 -1.75 -13.27 25.30
N GLU A 450 -1.85 -14.14 26.30
CA GLU A 450 -3.07 -14.90 26.59
C GLU A 450 -4.26 -14.00 26.95
N THR A 451 -4.02 -12.91 27.67
CA THR A 451 -5.07 -11.94 28.02
C THR A 451 -5.52 -11.11 26.83
N ASN A 452 -4.57 -10.57 26.04
CA ASN A 452 -4.88 -9.74 24.87
C ASN A 452 -5.58 -10.53 23.74
N HIS A 453 -5.25 -11.81 23.57
CA HIS A 453 -5.77 -12.64 22.48
C HIS A 453 -6.91 -13.58 22.90
N ALA A 454 -7.41 -13.49 24.14
CA ALA A 454 -8.45 -14.38 24.65
C ALA A 454 -9.73 -14.36 23.78
N SER A 455 -10.21 -13.16 23.44
CA SER A 455 -11.40 -12.97 22.60
C SER A 455 -11.19 -13.45 21.16
N LEU A 456 -10.00 -13.20 20.61
CA LEU A 456 -9.63 -13.66 19.27
C LEU A 456 -9.58 -15.19 19.22
N ARG A 457 -9.00 -15.82 20.24
CA ARG A 457 -8.92 -17.28 20.37
C ARG A 457 -10.30 -17.92 20.46
N GLU A 458 -11.19 -17.37 21.28
CA GLU A 458 -12.56 -17.91 21.43
C GLU A 458 -13.33 -17.82 20.11
N ASN A 459 -13.22 -16.69 19.41
CA ASN A 459 -13.83 -16.54 18.09
C ASN A 459 -13.21 -17.48 17.06
N ALA A 460 -11.88 -17.65 17.07
CA ALA A 460 -11.19 -18.59 16.19
C ALA A 460 -11.66 -20.03 16.44
N GLU A 461 -11.75 -20.47 17.70
CA GLU A 461 -12.28 -21.79 18.05
C GLU A 461 -13.69 -22.00 17.50
N ARG A 462 -14.60 -21.06 17.75
CA ARG A 462 -15.98 -21.14 17.26
C ARG A 462 -16.02 -21.31 15.74
N THR A 463 -15.29 -20.44 15.02
CA THR A 463 -15.25 -20.47 13.54
C THR A 463 -14.66 -21.77 12.99
N VAL A 464 -13.59 -22.28 13.59
CA VAL A 464 -12.96 -23.53 13.15
C VAL A 464 -13.86 -24.74 13.41
N ARG A 465 -14.54 -24.81 14.57
CA ARG A 465 -15.49 -25.88 14.87
C ARG A 465 -16.69 -25.87 13.91
N GLU A 466 -17.26 -24.70 13.64
CA GLU A 466 -18.38 -24.55 12.69
C GLU A 466 -17.97 -24.99 11.28
N LEU A 467 -16.80 -24.53 10.82
CA LEU A 467 -16.26 -24.92 9.52
C LEU A 467 -15.98 -26.43 9.45
N ALA A 468 -15.35 -27.00 10.48
CA ALA A 468 -15.03 -28.43 10.53
C ALA A 468 -16.30 -29.29 10.47
N ASN A 469 -17.37 -28.90 11.19
CA ASN A 469 -18.66 -29.58 11.13
C ASN A 469 -19.30 -29.53 9.74
N ALA A 470 -19.26 -28.37 9.08
CA ALA A 470 -19.80 -28.22 7.73
C ALA A 470 -19.03 -29.09 6.71
N VAL A 471 -17.69 -29.05 6.76
CA VAL A 471 -16.81 -29.82 5.88
C VAL A 471 -16.95 -31.32 6.14
N LEU A 472 -17.16 -31.73 7.41
CA LEU A 472 -17.40 -33.12 7.78
C LEU A 472 -18.64 -33.68 7.09
N ILE A 473 -19.76 -32.94 7.10
CA ILE A 473 -21.00 -33.32 6.41
C ILE A 473 -20.75 -33.51 4.91
N VAL A 474 -20.04 -32.57 4.27
CA VAL A 474 -19.72 -32.64 2.85
C VAL A 474 -18.83 -33.86 2.54
N SER A 475 -17.80 -34.09 3.35
CA SER A 475 -16.91 -35.25 3.19
C SER A 475 -17.66 -36.57 3.34
N THR A 476 -18.53 -36.70 4.35
CA THR A 476 -19.36 -37.89 4.54
C THR A 476 -20.31 -38.12 3.36
N LEU A 477 -20.91 -37.06 2.79
CA LEU A 477 -21.76 -37.17 1.62
C LEU A 477 -20.97 -37.66 0.38
N ILE A 478 -19.82 -37.06 0.10
CA ILE A 478 -18.95 -37.48 -1.02
C ILE A 478 -18.48 -38.93 -0.84
N GLY A 479 -18.06 -39.30 0.38
CA GLY A 479 -17.70 -40.68 0.71
C GLY A 479 -18.84 -41.66 0.49
N THR A 480 -20.07 -41.31 0.91
CA THR A 480 -21.26 -42.16 0.73
C THR A 480 -21.61 -42.33 -0.74
N ILE A 481 -21.54 -41.26 -1.54
CA ILE A 481 -21.79 -41.30 -2.99
C ILE A 481 -20.78 -42.22 -3.69
N ASN A 482 -19.49 -42.05 -3.40
CA ASN A 482 -18.44 -42.87 -4.00
C ASN A 482 -18.55 -44.34 -3.58
N PHE A 483 -18.86 -44.60 -2.30
CA PHE A 483 -19.08 -45.95 -1.81
C PHE A 483 -20.26 -46.63 -2.51
N ALA A 484 -21.39 -45.93 -2.66
CA ALA A 484 -22.55 -46.47 -3.39
C ALA A 484 -22.22 -46.75 -4.86
N ALA A 485 -21.51 -45.83 -5.52
CA ALA A 485 -21.15 -45.94 -6.93
C ALA A 485 -20.24 -47.15 -7.25
N ILE A 486 -19.41 -47.57 -6.31
CA ILE A 486 -18.57 -48.78 -6.43
C ILE A 486 -19.43 -50.04 -6.60
N PHE A 487 -20.59 -50.10 -5.96
CA PHE A 487 -21.51 -51.26 -6.02
C PHE A 487 -22.63 -51.10 -7.05
N THR A 488 -22.83 -49.90 -7.59
CA THR A 488 -23.81 -49.63 -8.67
C THR A 488 -23.10 -49.29 -9.98
N VAL A 489 -22.08 -50.10 -10.33
CA VAL A 489 -21.25 -49.85 -11.52
C VAL A 489 -22.05 -49.90 -12.82
N PRO A 490 -21.69 -49.06 -13.83
CA PRO A 490 -22.31 -49.09 -15.15
C PRO A 490 -22.33 -50.50 -15.75
N GLY A 491 -23.47 -50.91 -16.32
CA GLY A 491 -23.62 -52.24 -16.92
C GLY A 491 -23.89 -53.37 -15.93
N GLY A 492 -23.72 -53.15 -14.63
CA GLY A 492 -23.99 -54.15 -13.59
C GLY A 492 -22.99 -55.31 -13.56
N PHE A 493 -23.35 -56.34 -12.80
CA PHE A 493 -22.55 -57.55 -12.60
C PHE A 493 -23.17 -58.72 -13.35
N ASP A 494 -22.33 -59.59 -13.90
CA ASP A 494 -22.76 -60.86 -14.47
C ASP A 494 -23.34 -61.75 -13.35
N GLN A 495 -24.54 -62.28 -13.57
CA GLN A 495 -25.27 -63.10 -12.59
C GLN A 495 -24.60 -64.44 -12.33
N LYS A 496 -23.71 -64.91 -13.23
CA LYS A 496 -23.05 -66.21 -13.08
C LYS A 496 -21.68 -66.12 -12.41
N THR A 497 -20.89 -65.10 -12.73
CA THR A 497 -19.52 -64.93 -12.21
C THR A 497 -19.43 -63.91 -11.09
N GLY A 498 -20.41 -63.00 -10.99
CA GLY A 498 -20.35 -61.85 -10.07
C GLY A 498 -19.38 -60.76 -10.52
N GLU A 499 -18.74 -60.91 -11.69
CA GLU A 499 -17.80 -59.93 -12.22
C GLU A 499 -18.53 -58.80 -12.97
N ALA A 500 -17.96 -57.59 -12.95
CA ALA A 500 -18.53 -56.47 -13.68
C ALA A 500 -18.46 -56.71 -15.20
N ILE A 501 -19.56 -56.50 -15.91
CA ILE A 501 -19.67 -56.85 -17.35
C ILE A 501 -18.65 -56.11 -18.22
N PHE A 502 -18.32 -54.86 -17.87
CA PHE A 502 -17.34 -54.06 -18.61
C PHE A 502 -15.88 -54.36 -18.26
N LEU A 503 -15.61 -55.23 -17.28
CA LEU A 503 -14.26 -55.63 -16.92
C LEU A 503 -13.56 -56.38 -18.07
N SER A 504 -14.28 -57.25 -18.79
CA SER A 504 -13.73 -58.06 -19.89
C SER A 504 -13.60 -57.26 -21.20
N ASN A 505 -14.58 -56.43 -21.53
CA ASN A 505 -14.65 -55.73 -22.82
C ASN A 505 -13.91 -54.37 -22.84
N ARG A 506 -13.85 -53.66 -21.70
CA ARG A 506 -13.29 -52.29 -21.60
C ARG A 506 -12.44 -52.12 -20.34
N HIS A 507 -11.54 -53.08 -20.09
CA HIS A 507 -10.78 -53.19 -18.85
C HIS A 507 -10.03 -51.91 -18.44
N TRP A 508 -9.46 -51.16 -19.40
CA TRP A 508 -8.72 -49.93 -19.10
C TRP A 508 -9.61 -48.81 -18.58
N GLU A 509 -10.71 -48.53 -19.30
CA GLU A 509 -11.62 -47.43 -18.96
C GLU A 509 -12.41 -47.71 -17.67
N PHE A 510 -12.80 -48.97 -17.47
CA PHE A 510 -13.46 -49.43 -16.26
C PHE A 510 -12.50 -49.45 -15.07
N GLY A 511 -11.25 -49.89 -15.26
CA GLY A 511 -10.21 -49.82 -14.23
C GLY A 511 -9.93 -48.40 -13.76
N LEU A 512 -9.90 -47.43 -14.68
CA LEU A 512 -9.77 -46.00 -14.34
C LEU A 512 -10.97 -45.48 -13.53
N LEU A 513 -12.20 -45.88 -13.87
CA LEU A 513 -13.39 -45.53 -13.10
C LEU A 513 -13.28 -46.01 -11.64
N MET A 514 -12.89 -47.27 -11.45
CA MET A 514 -12.73 -47.84 -10.11
C MET A 514 -11.60 -47.18 -9.32
N PHE A 515 -10.49 -46.84 -9.98
CA PHE A 515 -9.40 -46.09 -9.37
C PHE A 515 -9.86 -44.73 -8.84
N TYR A 516 -10.62 -43.97 -9.64
CA TYR A 516 -11.11 -42.66 -9.23
C TYR A 516 -12.14 -42.75 -8.09
N LEU A 517 -13.07 -43.72 -8.14
CA LEU A 517 -14.03 -43.94 -7.05
C LEU A 517 -13.34 -44.32 -5.74
N ALA A 518 -12.36 -45.23 -5.79
CA ALA A 518 -11.58 -45.63 -4.62
C ALA A 518 -10.75 -44.46 -4.07
N GLY A 519 -10.09 -43.69 -4.93
CA GLY A 519 -9.34 -42.49 -4.54
C GLY A 519 -10.22 -41.43 -3.88
N GLY A 520 -11.41 -41.17 -4.45
CA GLY A 520 -12.39 -40.25 -3.88
C GLY A 520 -12.87 -40.68 -2.49
N LEU A 521 -13.18 -41.97 -2.32
CA LEU A 521 -13.61 -42.56 -1.04
C LEU A 521 -12.50 -42.51 0.02
N PHE A 522 -11.28 -42.93 -0.33
CA PHE A 522 -10.15 -42.92 0.60
C PHE A 522 -9.87 -41.49 1.10
N SER A 523 -9.84 -40.52 0.19
CA SER A 523 -9.62 -39.11 0.52
C SER A 523 -10.75 -38.56 1.41
N ALA A 524 -12.01 -38.93 1.17
CA ALA A 524 -13.13 -38.52 2.04
C ALA A 524 -13.02 -39.10 3.46
N LEU A 525 -12.72 -40.40 3.58
CA LEU A 525 -12.57 -41.06 4.89
C LEU A 525 -11.39 -40.51 5.68
N PHE A 526 -10.27 -40.24 5.00
CA PHE A 526 -9.11 -39.60 5.61
C PHE A 526 -9.45 -38.22 6.16
N THR A 527 -10.13 -37.38 5.36
CA THR A 527 -10.62 -36.05 5.78
C THR A 527 -11.58 -36.15 6.97
N MET A 528 -12.45 -37.15 7.00
CA MET A 528 -13.39 -37.35 8.11
C MET A 528 -12.65 -37.61 9.43
N GLY A 529 -11.61 -38.45 9.39
CA GLY A 529 -10.80 -38.78 10.57
C GLY A 529 -10.05 -37.58 11.14
N THR A 530 -9.43 -36.78 10.28
CA THR A 530 -8.68 -35.58 10.67
C THR A 530 -9.59 -34.44 11.15
N LEU A 531 -10.77 -34.25 10.55
CA LEU A 531 -11.76 -33.28 11.05
C LEU A 531 -12.29 -33.65 12.45
N LEU A 532 -12.48 -34.94 12.73
CA LEU A 532 -12.84 -35.40 14.08
C LEU A 532 -11.74 -35.04 15.08
N VAL A 533 -10.46 -35.17 14.71
CA VAL A 533 -9.35 -34.71 15.56
C VAL A 533 -9.48 -33.21 15.84
N ILE A 534 -9.70 -32.37 14.83
CA ILE A 534 -9.89 -30.92 15.00
C ILE A 534 -11.04 -30.60 15.96
N ILE A 535 -12.18 -31.29 15.85
CA ILE A 535 -13.35 -31.06 16.71
C ILE A 535 -13.04 -31.41 18.18
N PHE A 536 -12.21 -32.42 18.44
CA PHE A 536 -11.83 -32.82 19.79
C PHE A 536 -10.61 -32.08 20.36
N MET A 537 -9.98 -31.17 19.61
CA MET A 537 -8.87 -30.36 20.12
C MET A 537 -9.32 -29.39 21.23
N ARG A 538 -8.37 -29.03 22.10
CA ARG A 538 -8.59 -28.11 23.23
C ARG A 538 -8.44 -26.63 22.86
N PHE A 539 -7.83 -26.33 21.70
CA PHE A 539 -7.58 -24.99 21.20
C PHE A 539 -6.76 -24.13 22.18
N GLU A 540 -5.70 -24.71 22.76
CA GLU A 540 -4.71 -23.95 23.51
C GLU A 540 -3.86 -23.10 22.55
N THR A 541 -3.20 -22.06 23.06
CA THR A 541 -2.39 -21.14 22.22
C THR A 541 -1.33 -21.88 21.38
N GLU A 542 -0.74 -22.94 21.93
CA GLU A 542 0.26 -23.77 21.24
C GLU A 542 -0.36 -24.61 20.10
N ASP A 543 -1.66 -24.95 20.17
CA ASP A 543 -2.33 -25.72 19.12
C ASP A 543 -2.42 -24.91 17.81
N PHE A 544 -2.55 -23.58 17.92
CA PHE A 544 -2.58 -22.67 16.77
C PHE A 544 -1.21 -22.52 16.07
N TYR A 545 -0.11 -22.97 16.70
CA TYR A 545 1.23 -22.82 16.15
C TYR A 545 1.56 -23.89 15.09
N LEU A 546 1.40 -25.18 15.39
CA LEU A 546 1.79 -26.27 14.48
C LEU A 546 0.65 -27.22 14.16
N SER A 547 -0.02 -27.72 15.20
CA SER A 547 -1.00 -28.81 15.09
C SER A 547 -2.17 -28.41 14.19
N LEU A 548 -2.86 -27.33 14.54
CA LEU A 548 -4.10 -26.94 13.88
C LEU A 548 -3.89 -26.47 12.42
N PRO A 549 -2.87 -25.66 12.08
CA PRO A 549 -2.56 -25.33 10.70
C PRO A 549 -2.23 -26.55 9.84
N PHE A 550 -1.52 -27.54 10.41
CA PHE A 550 -1.15 -28.76 9.70
C PHE A 550 -2.38 -29.62 9.34
N TYR A 551 -3.28 -29.85 10.29
CA TYR A 551 -4.53 -30.56 10.03
C TYR A 551 -5.41 -29.80 9.03
N TYR A 552 -5.57 -28.49 9.21
CA TYR A 552 -6.40 -27.68 8.31
C TYR A 552 -5.95 -27.72 6.84
N VAL A 553 -4.64 -27.62 6.55
CA VAL A 553 -4.12 -27.78 5.17
C VAL A 553 -4.40 -29.16 4.62
N THR A 554 -4.14 -30.16 5.45
CA THR A 554 -4.30 -31.56 5.07
C THR A 554 -5.75 -31.85 4.69
N ASP A 555 -6.70 -31.31 5.46
CA ASP A 555 -8.14 -31.44 5.23
C ASP A 555 -8.60 -30.72 3.97
N MET A 556 -8.14 -29.47 3.78
CA MET A 556 -8.46 -28.70 2.58
C MET A 556 -7.96 -29.43 1.32
N ILE A 557 -6.69 -29.85 1.29
CA ILE A 557 -6.15 -30.60 0.16
C ILE A 557 -6.93 -31.89 -0.07
N SER A 558 -7.19 -32.65 0.99
CA SER A 558 -7.87 -33.94 0.92
C SER A 558 -9.33 -33.85 0.46
N ILE A 559 -10.10 -32.84 0.91
CA ILE A 559 -11.48 -32.67 0.43
C ILE A 559 -11.52 -32.28 -1.05
N PHE A 560 -10.58 -31.42 -1.50
CA PHE A 560 -10.49 -31.07 -2.92
C PHE A 560 -10.15 -32.27 -3.78
N TYR A 561 -9.18 -33.11 -3.37
CA TYR A 561 -8.89 -34.35 -4.09
C TYR A 561 -10.11 -35.28 -4.12
N SER A 562 -10.84 -35.41 -3.01
CA SER A 562 -12.06 -36.22 -2.96
C SER A 562 -13.11 -35.72 -3.96
N ALA A 563 -13.35 -34.41 -4.01
CA ALA A 563 -14.30 -33.80 -4.95
C ALA A 563 -13.86 -33.97 -6.42
N VAL A 564 -12.59 -33.71 -6.73
CA VAL A 564 -12.03 -33.89 -8.08
C VAL A 564 -12.17 -35.35 -8.52
N PHE A 565 -11.74 -36.31 -7.71
CA PHE A 565 -11.86 -37.72 -8.03
C PHE A 565 -13.31 -38.14 -8.30
N THR A 566 -14.26 -37.62 -7.52
CA THR A 566 -15.70 -37.89 -7.71
C THR A 566 -16.22 -37.33 -9.03
N ILE A 567 -15.88 -36.09 -9.37
CA ILE A 567 -16.29 -35.46 -10.64
C ILE A 567 -15.68 -36.21 -11.83
N VAL A 568 -14.40 -36.57 -11.74
CA VAL A 568 -13.70 -37.33 -12.78
C VAL A 568 -14.29 -38.74 -12.92
N ALA A 569 -14.64 -39.40 -11.82
CA ALA A 569 -15.34 -40.68 -11.85
C ALA A 569 -16.70 -40.56 -12.57
N CYS A 570 -17.45 -39.48 -12.35
CA CYS A 570 -18.71 -39.22 -13.04
C CYS A 570 -18.51 -39.08 -14.56
N CYS A 571 -17.54 -38.27 -15.01
CA CYS A 571 -17.20 -38.15 -16.43
C CYS A 571 -16.76 -39.49 -17.03
N GLN A 572 -15.93 -40.25 -16.30
CA GLN A 572 -15.44 -41.56 -16.74
C GLN A 572 -16.58 -42.58 -16.88
N ALA A 573 -17.57 -42.55 -15.99
CA ALA A 573 -18.74 -43.42 -16.08
C ALA A 573 -19.53 -43.19 -17.39
N LEU A 574 -19.66 -41.93 -17.84
CA LEU A 574 -20.31 -41.59 -19.12
C LEU A 574 -19.53 -42.12 -20.33
N ILE A 575 -18.19 -42.11 -20.26
CA ILE A 575 -17.31 -42.66 -21.31
C ILE A 575 -17.46 -44.18 -21.40
N VAL A 576 -17.51 -44.86 -20.25
CA VAL A 576 -17.73 -46.31 -20.17
C VAL A 576 -19.07 -46.69 -20.80
N GLN A 577 -20.12 -45.87 -20.64
CA GLN A 577 -21.46 -46.09 -21.22
C GLN A 577 -21.61 -45.64 -22.68
N LYS A 578 -20.59 -45.03 -23.31
CA LYS A 578 -20.64 -44.45 -24.67
C LYS A 578 -21.76 -43.41 -24.90
N VAL A 579 -22.22 -42.72 -23.85
CA VAL A 579 -23.24 -41.67 -23.98
C VAL A 579 -22.68 -40.42 -24.67
N VAL A 580 -21.37 -40.15 -24.51
CA VAL A 580 -20.68 -39.03 -25.17
C VAL A 580 -19.79 -39.59 -26.29
N ILE A 581 -20.13 -39.29 -27.54
CA ILE A 581 -19.37 -39.69 -28.75
C ILE A 581 -18.75 -38.41 -29.36
N THR A 582 -17.47 -38.09 -29.05
CA THR A 582 -16.45 -37.39 -29.90
C THR A 582 -15.24 -36.84 -29.11
N ASP A 583 -14.09 -36.74 -29.81
CA ASP A 583 -12.70 -36.95 -29.36
C ASP A 583 -12.05 -35.96 -28.36
N TYR A 584 -12.55 -34.74 -28.12
CA TYR A 584 -11.81 -33.75 -27.30
C TYR A 584 -12.65 -32.86 -26.37
N THR A 585 -13.96 -32.79 -26.54
CA THR A 585 -14.88 -31.95 -25.76
C THR A 585 -14.90 -32.26 -24.25
N PRO A 586 -14.96 -33.54 -23.79
CA PRO A 586 -14.87 -33.85 -22.36
C PRO A 586 -13.51 -33.52 -21.77
N LEU A 587 -12.43 -33.57 -22.56
CA LEU A 587 -11.08 -33.13 -22.16
C LEU A 587 -11.03 -31.61 -21.93
N VAL A 588 -11.64 -30.80 -22.80
CA VAL A 588 -11.70 -29.33 -22.62
C VAL A 588 -12.49 -28.95 -21.38
N VAL A 589 -13.64 -29.60 -21.15
CA VAL A 589 -14.45 -29.38 -19.94
C VAL A 589 -13.69 -29.85 -18.69
N PHE A 590 -12.97 -30.98 -18.77
CA PHE A 590 -12.09 -31.46 -17.69
C PHE A 590 -10.98 -30.46 -17.36
N PHE A 591 -10.24 -29.96 -18.36
CA PHE A 591 -9.19 -28.95 -18.14
C PHE A 591 -9.76 -27.63 -17.60
N PHE A 592 -10.97 -27.25 -18.02
CA PHE A 592 -11.64 -26.05 -17.51
C PHE A 592 -12.08 -26.21 -16.05
N ILE A 593 -12.70 -27.34 -15.70
CA ILE A 593 -13.09 -27.66 -14.31
C ILE A 593 -11.85 -27.79 -13.43
N TYR A 594 -10.82 -28.49 -13.92
CA TYR A 594 -9.54 -28.62 -13.21
C TYR A 594 -8.88 -27.26 -13.01
N GLY A 595 -8.90 -26.38 -14.02
CA GLY A 595 -8.38 -25.01 -13.94
C GLY A 595 -9.13 -24.16 -12.91
N LEU A 596 -10.47 -24.22 -12.90
CA LEU A 596 -11.29 -23.54 -11.90
C LEU A 596 -11.04 -24.07 -10.48
N ILE A 597 -10.97 -25.39 -10.31
CA ILE A 597 -10.70 -26.01 -9.02
C ILE A 597 -9.27 -25.67 -8.55
N ALA A 598 -8.29 -25.68 -9.45
CA ALA A 598 -6.91 -25.29 -9.14
C ALA A 598 -6.82 -23.82 -8.72
N LEU A 599 -7.62 -22.92 -9.31
CA LEU A 599 -7.70 -21.52 -8.89
C LEU A 599 -8.30 -21.39 -7.47
N VAL A 600 -9.37 -22.13 -7.16
CA VAL A 600 -9.96 -22.14 -5.81
C VAL A 600 -9.01 -22.76 -4.78
N LEU A 601 -8.31 -23.83 -5.16
CA LEU A 601 -7.24 -24.43 -4.34
C LEU A 601 -6.13 -23.43 -4.09
N MET A 602 -5.69 -22.69 -5.12
CA MET A 602 -4.67 -21.67 -4.97
C MET A 602 -5.14 -20.56 -4.02
N GLU A 603 -6.38 -20.10 -4.15
CA GLU A 603 -6.95 -19.06 -3.29
C GLU A 603 -7.11 -19.52 -1.83
N THR A 604 -7.54 -20.76 -1.60
CA THR A 604 -7.79 -21.28 -0.25
C THR A 604 -6.54 -21.80 0.46
N SER A 605 -5.56 -22.34 -0.28
CA SER A 605 -4.35 -22.92 0.29
C SER A 605 -3.19 -21.93 0.41
N TYR A 606 -3.15 -20.85 -0.39
CA TYR A 606 -2.01 -19.93 -0.41
C TYR A 606 -1.68 -19.37 0.97
N VAL A 607 -2.68 -18.91 1.73
CA VAL A 607 -2.45 -18.29 3.05
C VAL A 607 -1.73 -19.25 4.00
N ILE A 608 -1.98 -20.55 3.87
CA ILE A 608 -1.37 -21.54 4.74
C ILE A 608 -0.05 -22.07 4.18
N PHE A 609 0.12 -22.09 2.86
CA PHE A 609 1.44 -22.27 2.25
C PHE A 609 2.39 -21.14 2.66
N ASP A 610 1.91 -19.90 2.66
CA ASP A 610 2.65 -18.73 3.13
C ASP A 610 3.02 -18.90 4.61
N TYR A 611 2.06 -19.27 5.46
CA TYR A 611 2.31 -19.60 6.87
C TYR A 611 3.39 -20.68 7.03
N LYS A 612 3.29 -21.81 6.31
CA LYS A 612 4.27 -22.90 6.36
C LYS A 612 5.65 -22.47 5.86
N TYR A 613 5.70 -21.66 4.80
CA TYR A 613 6.95 -21.12 4.28
C TYR A 613 7.66 -20.28 5.35
N TYR A 614 6.96 -19.36 6.01
CA TYR A 614 7.54 -18.54 7.07
C TYR A 614 7.89 -19.34 8.32
N LEU A 615 7.04 -20.29 8.73
CA LEU A 615 7.34 -21.21 9.82
C LEU A 615 8.65 -21.97 9.56
N ILE A 616 8.80 -22.59 8.38
CA ILE A 616 10.03 -23.31 8.00
C ILE A 616 11.21 -22.35 7.97
N ARG A 617 11.05 -21.19 7.32
CA ARG A 617 12.10 -20.17 7.24
C ARG A 617 12.57 -19.73 8.62
N TYR A 618 11.65 -19.50 9.57
CA TYR A 618 11.99 -19.07 10.92
C TYR A 618 12.60 -20.20 11.74
N CYS A 619 12.13 -21.44 11.60
CA CYS A 619 12.79 -22.60 12.20
C CYS A 619 14.23 -22.78 11.69
N LEU A 620 14.49 -22.54 10.40
CA LEU A 620 15.83 -22.61 9.80
C LEU A 620 16.71 -21.41 10.15
N CYS A 621 16.12 -20.23 10.29
CA CYS A 621 16.80 -19.01 10.72
C CYS A 621 17.02 -18.94 12.24
N TYR A 622 16.51 -19.92 13.00
CA TYR A 622 16.81 -20.03 14.42
C TYR A 622 18.32 -20.06 14.57
N ARG A 623 18.86 -18.95 15.08
CA ARG A 623 20.18 -18.96 15.68
C ARG A 623 20.04 -19.85 16.89
N GLY A 624 20.26 -21.15 16.69
CA GLY A 624 20.81 -21.96 17.75
C GLY A 624 21.98 -21.15 18.27
N LEU A 625 21.87 -20.69 19.52
CA LEU A 625 23.04 -20.37 20.31
C LEU A 625 23.89 -21.64 20.26
N GLU A 626 24.75 -21.73 19.25
CA GLU A 626 25.87 -22.64 19.26
C GLU A 626 26.67 -22.21 20.50
N SER A 627 26.55 -23.11 21.48
CA SER A 627 27.19 -23.18 22.79
C SER A 627 28.51 -22.42 22.95
#